data_AF-A0A8X6TSB9-F1
#
_entry.id   AF-A0A8X6TSB9-F1
#
_cell.length_a   1.000
_cell.length_b   1.000
_cell.length_c   1.000
_cell.angle_alpha   90.00
_cell.angle_beta   90.00
_cell.angle_gamma   90.00
#
_symmetry.space_group_name_H-M   'P 1'
#
loop_
_entity.id
_entity.type
_entity.pdbx_description
1 polymer ?
#
loop_
_entity_poly.entity_id
_entity_poly.type
_entity_poly.pdbx_seq_one_letter_code
_entity_poly.pdbx_strand_id
1 'polypeptide(L)'
;MASVSHKKLFICDVLRAVDERTSRSELANHSELSKTILKAQITGVITGVKRFQQRTIYTVDDGTGVLDCILWKNEPALQDKILELKKDVKFVS
;
A
#
# COMPACT_ATOMS: atom_id res chain seq x y z
N MET A 1 -4.20 -14.44 -17.74
CA MET A 1 -4.04 -13.99 -16.33
C MET A 1 -4.48 -12.54 -16.27
N ALA A 2 -5.54 -12.22 -15.53
CA ALA A 2 -6.04 -10.85 -15.45
C ALA A 2 -4.97 -9.94 -14.81
N SER A 3 -4.55 -8.91 -15.53
CA SER A 3 -3.68 -7.87 -14.99
C SER A 3 -4.40 -7.22 -13.83
N VAL A 4 -3.91 -7.44 -12.62
CA VAL A 4 -4.45 -6.80 -11.42
C VAL A 4 -4.00 -5.35 -11.46
N SER A 5 -4.81 -4.50 -12.09
CA SER A 5 -4.53 -3.08 -12.22
C SER A 5 -4.63 -2.41 -10.85
N HIS A 6 -3.52 -1.85 -10.37
CA HIS A 6 -3.53 -1.01 -9.18
C HIS A 6 -4.11 0.34 -9.58
N LYS A 7 -5.13 0.82 -8.85
CA LYS A 7 -5.68 2.15 -9.10
C LYS A 7 -4.77 3.20 -8.46
N LYS A 8 -4.32 4.19 -9.22
CA LYS A 8 -3.63 5.36 -8.67
C LYS A 8 -4.62 6.20 -7.86
N LEU A 9 -4.31 6.42 -6.59
CA LEU A 9 -5.19 7.12 -5.66
C LEU A 9 -4.38 8.03 -4.74
N PHE A 10 -5.03 9.10 -4.27
CA PHE A 10 -4.56 9.88 -3.13
C PHE A 10 -4.81 9.13 -1.83
N ILE A 11 -3.99 9.38 -0.81
CA ILE A 11 -4.12 8.76 0.51
C ILE A 11 -5.47 9.08 1.14
N CYS A 12 -5.99 10.31 1.00
CA CYS A 12 -7.30 10.67 1.52
C CYS A 12 -8.44 9.81 0.94
N ASP A 13 -8.39 9.49 -0.35
CA ASP A 13 -9.37 8.62 -1.01
C ASP A 13 -9.26 7.18 -0.52
N VAL A 14 -8.04 6.70 -0.26
CA VAL A 14 -7.82 5.38 0.34
C VAL A 14 -8.44 5.32 1.73
N LEU A 15 -8.18 6.33 2.57
CA LEU A 15 -8.70 6.39 3.94
C LEU A 15 -10.23 6.47 3.96
N ARG A 16 -10.82 7.34 3.14
CA ARG A 16 -12.28 7.44 3.01
C ARG A 16 -12.90 6.13 2.54
N ALA A 17 -12.29 5.48 1.55
CA ALA A 17 -12.78 4.20 1.07
C ALA A 17 -12.71 3.08 2.14
N VAL A 18 -11.79 3.15 3.09
CA VAL A 18 -11.70 2.22 4.22
C VAL A 18 -12.73 2.56 5.30
N ASP A 19 -12.92 3.84 5.59
CA ASP A 19 -13.88 4.31 6.60
C ASP A 19 -15.33 3.97 6.22
N GLU A 20 -15.75 4.34 5.00
CA GLU A 20 -17.08 4.01 4.46
C GLU A 20 -17.38 2.50 4.46
N ARG A 21 -16.36 1.67 4.35
CA ARG A 21 -16.48 0.20 4.42
C ARG A 21 -16.62 -0.30 5.84
N THR A 22 -15.89 0.30 6.78
CA THR A 22 -15.95 -0.05 8.19
C THR A 22 -17.35 0.22 8.72
N SER A 23 -17.89 1.42 8.46
CA SER A 23 -19.26 1.77 8.85
C SER A 23 -20.30 0.83 8.21
N ARG A 24 -20.16 0.44 6.93
CA ARG A 24 -21.11 -0.50 6.30
C ARG A 24 -21.01 -1.93 6.85
N SER A 25 -19.82 -2.36 7.26
CA SER A 25 -19.60 -3.69 7.84
C SER A 25 -20.18 -3.81 9.25
N GLU A 26 -20.21 -2.73 10.03
CA GLU A 26 -20.79 -2.71 11.38
C GLU A 26 -22.32 -2.77 11.37
N LEU A 27 -22.96 -2.22 10.32
CA LEU A 27 -24.41 -2.36 10.12
C LEU A 27 -24.83 -3.75 9.59
N ALA A 28 -23.90 -4.49 8.99
CA ALA A 28 -24.16 -5.79 8.40
C ALA A 28 -23.77 -6.91 9.38
N ASN A 29 -24.66 -7.20 10.33
CA ASN A 29 -24.55 -8.36 11.22
C ASN A 29 -24.26 -9.65 10.42
N HIS A 30 -23.10 -10.28 10.67
CA HIS A 30 -22.79 -11.67 10.33
C HIS A 30 -23.01 -12.12 8.86
N SER A 31 -22.37 -11.47 7.88
CA SER A 31 -22.12 -12.13 6.59
C SER A 31 -20.64 -12.13 6.24
N GLU A 32 -20.03 -13.25 6.57
CA GLU A 32 -18.71 -13.71 6.21
C GLU A 32 -18.59 -13.84 4.68
N LEU A 33 -18.44 -12.75 3.91
CA LEU A 33 -17.90 -12.82 2.54
C LEU A 33 -17.60 -11.43 1.96
N SER A 34 -16.43 -11.32 1.33
CA SER A 34 -15.92 -10.17 0.55
C SER A 34 -15.23 -9.05 1.32
N LYS A 35 -14.18 -9.41 2.06
CA LYS A 35 -13.07 -8.49 2.36
C LYS A 35 -12.35 -8.14 1.05
N THR A 36 -12.98 -7.33 0.22
CA THR A 36 -12.45 -6.94 -1.09
C THR A 36 -11.22 -6.09 -0.87
N ILE A 37 -10.05 -6.69 -1.13
CA ILE A 37 -8.75 -6.03 -0.99
C ILE A 37 -8.69 -4.87 -1.99
N LEU A 38 -8.67 -3.63 -1.50
CA LEU A 38 -8.35 -2.47 -2.32
C LEU A 38 -6.86 -2.56 -2.69
N LYS A 39 -6.56 -2.65 -3.99
CA LYS A 39 -5.19 -2.57 -4.51
C LYS A 39 -4.97 -1.18 -5.10
N ALA A 40 -4.19 -0.36 -4.40
CA ALA A 40 -3.92 1.02 -4.77
C ALA A 40 -2.42 1.24 -5.02
N GLN A 41 -2.11 2.16 -5.92
CA GLN A 41 -0.79 2.75 -6.07
C GLN A 41 -0.85 4.17 -5.51
N ILE A 42 -0.02 4.45 -4.51
CA ILE A 42 0.12 5.80 -3.92
C ILE A 42 1.54 6.32 -4.20
N THR A 43 1.73 7.63 -4.14
CA THR A 43 3.03 8.27 -4.26
C THR A 43 3.09 9.42 -3.28
N GLY A 44 4.10 9.44 -2.42
CA GLY A 44 4.25 10.44 -1.37
C GLY A 44 5.66 10.41 -0.79
N VAL A 45 5.89 11.32 0.15
CA VAL A 45 7.16 11.48 0.86
C VAL A 45 7.16 10.59 2.10
N ILE A 46 8.26 9.87 2.33
CA ILE A 46 8.45 9.14 3.60
C ILE A 46 8.76 10.14 4.70
N THR A 47 7.88 10.25 5.69
CA THR A 47 8.01 11.14 6.85
C THR A 47 8.46 10.40 8.11
N GLY A 48 8.40 9.06 8.12
CA GLY A 48 8.82 8.24 9.25
C GLY A 48 9.20 6.81 8.85
N VAL A 49 10.08 6.18 9.63
CA VAL A 49 10.52 4.80 9.42
C VAL A 49 10.62 4.06 10.75
N LYS A 50 9.92 2.93 10.88
CA LYS A 50 10.04 1.99 12.02
C LYS A 50 10.46 0.61 11.52
N ARG A 51 11.57 0.10 12.02
CA ARG A 51 12.11 -1.22 11.61
C ARG A 51 11.77 -2.28 12.66
N PHE A 52 11.30 -3.42 12.18
CA PHE A 52 11.05 -4.62 12.97
C PHE A 52 11.81 -5.81 12.38
N GLN A 53 11.87 -6.92 13.11
CA GLN A 53 12.60 -8.10 12.66
C GLN A 53 12.08 -8.65 11.31
N GLN A 54 10.78 -8.63 11.07
CA GLN A 54 10.15 -9.22 9.88
C GLN A 54 9.57 -8.18 8.89
N ARG A 55 9.50 -6.92 9.27
CA ARG A 55 8.88 -5.84 8.47
C ARG A 55 9.51 -4.48 8.70
N THR A 56 9.32 -3.58 7.76
CA THR A 56 9.58 -2.14 7.92
C THR A 56 8.28 -1.40 7.71
N ILE A 57 7.96 -0.44 8.58
CA ILE A 57 6.81 0.46 8.44
C ILE A 57 7.34 1.82 7.99
N TYR A 58 6.81 2.31 6.87
CA TYR A 58 7.08 3.64 6.35
C TYR A 58 5.84 4.49 6.54
N THR A 59 5.96 5.59 7.27
CA THR A 59 4.91 6.62 7.30
C THR A 59 5.07 7.47 6.06
N VAL A 60 4.02 7.54 5.22
CA VAL A 60 4.02 8.22 3.91
C VAL A 60 2.98 9.33 3.93
N ASP A 61 3.38 10.52 3.47
CA ASP A 61 2.53 11.70 3.30
C ASP A 61 2.51 12.13 1.84
N ASP A 62 1.33 12.25 1.23
CA ASP A 62 1.15 12.70 -0.16
C ASP A 62 0.59 14.13 -0.28
N GLY A 63 0.48 14.86 0.84
CA GLY A 63 -0.13 16.18 0.93
C GLY A 63 -1.66 16.15 1.06
N THR A 64 -2.30 15.00 0.90
CA THR A 64 -3.75 14.80 1.11
C THR A 64 -4.06 13.98 2.35
N GLY A 65 -3.10 13.19 2.83
CA GLY A 65 -3.22 12.40 4.04
C GLY A 65 -1.93 11.66 4.35
N VAL A 66 -1.93 10.96 5.49
CA VAL A 66 -0.78 10.19 5.99
C VAL A 66 -1.18 8.73 6.19
N LEU A 67 -0.34 7.80 5.72
CA LEU A 67 -0.58 6.36 5.83
C LEU A 67 0.69 5.61 6.25
N ASP A 68 0.56 4.66 7.19
CA ASP A 68 1.61 3.70 7.48
C ASP A 68 1.59 2.55 6.44
N CYS A 69 2.67 2.45 5.66
CA CYS A 69 2.89 1.44 4.65
C CYS A 69 3.81 0.34 5.19
N ILE A 70 3.32 -0.90 5.24
CA ILE A 70 4.07 -2.05 5.77
C ILE A 70 4.78 -2.79 4.64
N LEU A 71 6.09 -2.94 4.76
CA LEU A 71 6.93 -3.73 3.88
C LEU A 71 7.44 -4.99 4.58
N TRP A 72 6.99 -6.17 4.14
CA TRP A 72 7.45 -7.45 4.66
C TRP A 72 8.78 -7.86 4.00
N LYS A 73 9.74 -8.36 4.79
CA LYS A 73 11.10 -8.66 4.32
C LYS A 73 11.16 -9.75 3.23
N ASN A 74 10.18 -10.64 3.20
CA ASN A 74 10.16 -11.80 2.30
C ASN A 74 9.04 -11.70 1.24
N GLU A 75 8.54 -10.49 0.95
CA GLU A 75 7.50 -10.31 -0.07
C GLU A 75 8.11 -10.46 -1.49
N PRO A 76 7.72 -11.47 -2.30
CA PRO A 76 8.34 -11.73 -3.60
C PRO A 76 8.21 -10.54 -4.57
N ALA A 77 7.06 -9.86 -4.56
CA ALA A 77 6.78 -8.71 -5.42
C ALA A 77 7.75 -7.54 -5.20
N LEU A 78 8.36 -7.44 -4.00
CA LEU A 78 9.36 -6.42 -3.70
C LEU A 78 10.69 -6.74 -4.39
N GLN A 79 11.09 -8.01 -4.43
CA GLN A 79 12.38 -8.41 -5.00
C GLN A 79 12.45 -8.08 -6.49
N ASP A 80 11.36 -8.34 -7.22
CA ASP A 80 11.26 -8.03 -8.65
C ASP A 80 11.32 -6.51 -8.91
N LYS A 81 10.60 -5.71 -8.10
CA LYS A 81 10.59 -4.24 -8.25
C LYS A 81 11.93 -3.61 -7.86
N ILE A 82 12.59 -4.10 -6.82
CA ILE A 82 13.95 -3.69 -6.45
C ILE A 82 14.92 -4.02 -7.58
N LEU A 83 14.78 -5.19 -8.21
CA LEU A 83 15.63 -5.59 -9.32
C LEU A 83 15.43 -4.69 -10.54
N GLU A 84 14.19 -4.32 -10.86
CA GLU A 84 13.89 -3.32 -11.90
C GLU A 84 14.53 -1.97 -11.60
N LEU A 85 14.28 -1.40 -10.42
CA LEU A 85 14.84 -0.09 -10.03
C LEU A 85 16.38 -0.10 -10.01
N LYS A 86 17.00 -1.22 -9.64
CA LYS A 86 18.47 -1.37 -9.67
C LYS A 86 19.03 -1.44 -11.10
N LYS A 87 18.25 -1.83 -12.11
CA LYS A 87 18.70 -1.78 -13.51
C LYS A 87 18.85 -0.34 -13.97
N ASP A 88 17.90 0.53 -13.60
CA ASP A 88 17.91 1.94 -13.98
C ASP A 88 19.07 2.73 -13.34
N VAL A 89 19.52 2.32 -12.15
CA VAL A 89 20.68 2.92 -11.45
C VAL A 89 22.02 2.57 -12.13
N LYS A 90 22.11 1.47 -12.88
CA LYS A 90 23.36 1.02 -13.52
C LYS A 90 23.69 1.73 -14.84
N PHE A 91 22.82 2.61 -15.34
CA PHE A 91 23.07 3.37 -16.58
C PHE A 91 23.67 4.77 -16.35
N VAL A 92 24.07 5.09 -15.10
CA VAL A 92 24.66 6.40 -14.73
C VAL A 92 26.10 6.25 -14.20
N SER A 93 26.81 5.19 -14.59
CA SER A 93 28.24 4.99 -14.26
C SER A 93 29.09 4.82 -15.50
#